data_AF-A0A7C3TR35-F1
#
_entry.id   AF-A0A7C3TR35-F1
#
_cell.length_a   1.000
_cell.length_b   1.000
_cell.length_c   1.000
_cell.angle_alpha   90.00
_cell.angle_beta   90.00
_cell.angle_gamma   90.00
#
_symmetry.space_group_name_H-M   'P 1'
#
loop_
_entity.id
_entity.type
_entity.pdbx_description
1 polymer ?
#
loop_
_entity_poly.entity_id
_entity_poly.type
_entity_poly.pdbx_seq_one_letter_code
_entity_poly.pdbx_strand_id
1 'polypeptide(L)'
;MHRYRFWVTAVTTAVFAVLAFSIPLWSLEVYLYGSLSTPEVKPPEGVSYTVDLGDHAFSAADWETLLRRQEKVVLFPSLKDLETYRAFLSDRKEQVIVSDFYKDEKSPYKTFFTLNENYHTFIFLNFVTDEVSIPWEALQEDLRNQNPDALLVVGNSKNMATLQEKLSSFSATQFINRDTVGESFTRFLPLPEKEVFLFFYSSRCPVCRKLKNEVTPPAFAPYRDRIKVVYLDYTITANYEELIRLEEFWKVEEKSSVEIFSAAGYVASEDEASINKELEALIQKTLTLEEGKKKVIPTEGEAKGLITSRFQGFTPWVLVGAGLLDGLNPCAFATIIFMVNLLLVLGQNRRRIFQVGATYASAVFVTYLLLGVGIFEVWRSLSVYQMISRIVYGVMAGVLMVLAVLSLKDAFQYRKEGKDTEMTLGLPKGWRVKINQYLKESFTNRSFFLAAILSGFVISIVEAGCTGQVYLPTIMYIAREVQQYRLRALGYLLFYNAFFIVPLLLVFLGIFFGSQSRALVNFGRKNVFVSKIALAGLFVILGVLLLEGALT
;
A
#
# COMPACT_ATOMS: atom_id res chain seq x y z
N MET A 1 29.63 50.79 24.90
CA MET A 1 29.39 51.02 26.35
C MET A 1 27.89 50.97 26.61
N HIS A 2 27.51 50.30 27.71
CA HIS A 2 26.19 50.22 28.36
C HIS A 2 25.05 49.37 27.78
N ARG A 3 25.00 48.14 28.33
CA ARG A 3 23.81 47.37 28.76
C ARG A 3 22.74 48.22 29.44
N TYR A 4 21.46 47.90 29.21
CA TYR A 4 20.33 47.71 30.15
C TYR A 4 19.17 47.14 29.28
N ARG A 5 18.72 45.87 29.30
CA ARG A 5 18.21 45.01 30.37
C ARG A 5 17.04 45.68 31.11
N PHE A 6 15.79 45.33 30.76
CA PHE A 6 14.84 44.60 31.64
C PHE A 6 13.39 44.58 31.08
N TRP A 7 12.85 43.35 30.93
CA TRP A 7 11.47 42.88 31.22
C TRP A 7 10.31 43.30 30.28
N VAL A 8 9.68 42.36 29.55
CA VAL A 8 8.80 41.24 29.98
C VAL A 8 7.42 41.73 30.44
N THR A 9 6.40 41.10 29.84
CA THR A 9 4.96 41.06 30.16
C THR A 9 4.11 42.32 29.92
N ALA A 10 3.24 42.20 28.92
CA ALA A 10 1.77 42.37 29.01
C ALA A 10 1.25 42.95 27.68
N VAL A 11 0.75 42.12 26.75
CA VAL A 11 -0.63 41.59 26.74
C VAL A 11 -1.55 42.49 25.90
N THR A 12 -1.86 41.95 24.71
CA THR A 12 -3.16 41.96 24.02
C THR A 12 -3.63 43.17 23.23
N THR A 13 -4.36 42.83 22.16
CA THR A 13 -5.27 43.62 21.30
C THR A 13 -4.66 44.46 20.17
N ALA A 14 -4.40 43.78 19.04
CA ALA A 14 -4.74 44.21 17.67
C ALA A 14 -4.18 43.15 16.69
N VAL A 15 -4.61 41.88 16.76
CA VAL A 15 -5.79 41.33 16.06
C VAL A 15 -5.86 41.74 14.58
N PHE A 16 -5.35 40.82 13.75
CA PHE A 16 -5.85 40.38 12.44
C PHE A 16 -5.87 41.39 11.27
N ALA A 17 -4.74 41.47 10.58
CA ALA A 17 -4.69 41.67 9.14
C ALA A 17 -3.46 40.94 8.57
N VAL A 18 -3.32 39.65 8.90
CA VAL A 18 -2.43 38.75 8.16
C VAL A 18 -3.32 38.06 7.15
N LEU A 19 -2.90 38.13 5.89
CA LEU A 19 -3.45 37.44 4.73
C LEU A 19 -3.53 35.93 5.01
N ALA A 20 -4.59 35.52 5.69
CA ALA A 20 -5.19 34.22 5.53
C ALA A 20 -5.94 34.32 4.20
N PHE A 21 -5.43 33.66 3.16
CA PHE A 21 -6.36 33.12 2.18
C PHE A 21 -7.20 32.09 2.95
N SER A 22 -8.33 32.58 3.45
CA SER A 22 -9.53 31.78 3.65
C SER A 22 -9.67 30.99 2.36
N ILE A 23 -9.46 29.67 2.40
CA ILE A 23 -10.08 28.81 1.40
C ILE A 23 -11.57 29.05 1.64
N PRO A 24 -12.29 29.74 0.76
CA PRO A 24 -13.71 29.89 0.97
C PRO A 24 -14.30 28.49 0.78
N LEU A 25 -15.33 28.17 1.56
CA LEU A 25 -16.17 27.00 1.31
C LEU A 25 -16.60 27.05 -0.16
N TRP A 26 -16.05 26.20 -1.02
CA TRP A 26 -16.58 26.02 -2.37
C TRP A 26 -16.73 24.52 -2.64
N SER A 27 -17.95 24.11 -2.93
CA SER A 27 -18.23 22.99 -3.83
C SER A 27 -17.28 23.05 -5.03
N LEU A 28 -16.75 21.93 -5.54
CA LEU A 28 -16.03 21.97 -6.81
C LEU A 28 -16.91 22.65 -7.86
N GLU A 29 -16.49 23.81 -8.35
CA GLU A 29 -17.23 24.55 -9.36
C GLU A 29 -16.64 24.23 -10.73
N VAL A 30 -17.44 23.55 -11.55
CA VAL A 30 -17.15 23.38 -12.97
C VAL A 30 -17.86 24.49 -13.72
N TYR A 31 -17.10 25.26 -14.50
CA TYR A 31 -17.63 26.24 -15.42
C TYR A 31 -17.70 25.67 -16.83
N LEU A 32 -18.91 25.54 -17.37
CA LEU A 32 -19.13 25.15 -18.75
C LEU A 32 -19.50 26.36 -19.58
N TYR A 33 -18.93 26.47 -20.78
CA TYR A 33 -19.28 27.53 -21.72
C TYR A 33 -19.36 27.05 -23.18
N GLY A 34 -20.26 27.68 -23.95
CA GLY A 34 -20.57 27.36 -25.36
C GLY A 34 -20.70 28.62 -26.26
N SER A 35 -21.01 28.41 -27.54
CA SER A 35 -20.30 28.97 -28.71
C SER A 35 -20.49 30.45 -29.14
N LEU A 36 -19.61 30.89 -30.06
CA LEU A 36 -19.57 32.10 -30.92
C LEU A 36 -18.94 33.39 -30.36
N SER A 37 -18.66 33.48 -29.07
CA SER A 37 -17.87 34.60 -28.56
C SER A 37 -16.75 34.13 -27.64
N THR A 38 -15.54 34.64 -27.87
CA THR A 38 -14.44 34.56 -26.90
C THR A 38 -14.95 35.13 -25.59
N PRO A 39 -15.04 34.35 -24.50
CA PRO A 39 -15.58 34.91 -23.27
C PRO A 39 -14.63 36.01 -22.80
N GLU A 40 -15.10 37.26 -22.79
CA GLU A 40 -14.61 38.29 -21.87
C GLU A 40 -14.92 37.92 -20.40
N VAL A 41 -15.69 36.84 -20.19
CA VAL A 41 -16.03 36.30 -18.89
C VAL A 41 -14.81 35.64 -18.27
N LYS A 42 -14.10 36.39 -17.43
CA LYS A 42 -13.24 35.79 -16.40
C LYS A 42 -14.09 34.80 -15.61
N PRO A 43 -13.65 33.55 -15.41
CA PRO A 43 -14.33 32.66 -14.48
C PRO A 43 -14.39 33.35 -13.11
N PRO A 44 -15.50 33.21 -12.36
CA PRO A 44 -15.55 33.68 -10.98
C PRO A 44 -14.36 33.17 -10.17
N GLU A 45 -13.90 33.97 -9.20
CA GLU A 45 -12.88 33.52 -8.25
C GLU A 45 -13.40 32.29 -7.49
N GLY A 46 -12.71 31.15 -7.60
CA GLY A 46 -13.12 29.88 -6.96
C GLY A 46 -13.34 28.71 -7.93
N VAL A 47 -13.44 28.96 -9.24
CA VAL A 47 -13.59 27.89 -10.25
C VAL A 47 -12.29 27.11 -10.45
N SER A 48 -12.35 25.79 -10.25
CA SER A 48 -11.18 24.91 -10.39
C SER A 48 -10.95 24.41 -11.83
N TYR A 49 -12.01 24.25 -12.63
CA TYR A 49 -11.94 23.69 -13.99
C TYR A 49 -12.92 24.32 -14.97
N THR A 50 -12.47 24.45 -16.23
CA THR A 50 -13.25 25.07 -17.32
C THR A 50 -13.47 24.04 -18.45
N VAL A 51 -14.72 23.85 -18.87
CA VAL A 51 -15.09 22.93 -19.97
C VAL A 51 -15.63 23.74 -21.14
N ASP A 52 -14.97 23.60 -22.29
CA ASP A 52 -15.32 24.28 -23.53
C ASP A 52 -16.16 23.35 -24.42
N LEU A 53 -17.43 23.69 -24.65
CA LEU A 53 -18.38 22.86 -25.43
C LEU A 53 -18.20 22.93 -26.97
N GLY A 54 -17.24 23.72 -27.47
CA GLY A 54 -16.91 23.86 -28.89
C GLY A 54 -17.86 24.76 -29.70
N ASP A 55 -17.83 24.58 -31.03
CA ASP A 55 -18.60 25.26 -32.09
C ASP A 55 -18.36 26.78 -32.21
N HIS A 56 -17.21 27.26 -31.75
CA HIS A 56 -16.89 28.69 -31.66
C HIS A 56 -16.63 29.42 -32.99
N ALA A 57 -16.64 28.70 -34.12
CA ALA A 57 -16.13 29.22 -35.40
C ALA A 57 -14.70 29.81 -35.32
N PHE A 58 -13.92 29.45 -34.29
CA PHE A 58 -12.58 29.95 -34.03
C PHE A 58 -11.56 29.44 -35.05
N SER A 59 -10.60 30.28 -35.42
CA SER A 59 -9.41 29.83 -36.14
C SER A 59 -8.48 29.04 -35.21
N ALA A 60 -7.52 28.30 -35.78
CA ALA A 60 -6.50 27.59 -34.99
C ALA A 60 -5.68 28.53 -34.08
N ALA A 61 -5.46 29.78 -34.49
CA ALA A 61 -4.75 30.79 -33.70
C ALA A 61 -5.57 31.30 -32.50
N ASP A 62 -6.90 31.37 -32.64
CA ASP A 62 -7.81 31.77 -31.57
C ASP A 62 -7.89 30.68 -30.50
N TRP A 63 -7.94 29.41 -30.92
CA TRP A 63 -7.82 28.26 -30.01
C TRP A 63 -6.49 28.26 -29.24
N GLU A 64 -5.37 28.56 -29.90
CA GLU A 64 -4.07 28.63 -29.23
C GLU A 64 -4.00 29.77 -28.21
N THR A 65 -4.62 30.91 -28.51
CA THR A 65 -4.71 32.05 -27.60
C THR A 65 -5.56 31.73 -26.38
N LEU A 66 -6.68 31.03 -26.56
CA LEU A 66 -7.57 30.60 -25.48
C LEU A 66 -6.87 29.59 -24.56
N LEU A 67 -6.22 28.58 -25.12
CA LEU A 67 -5.50 27.56 -24.37
C LEU A 67 -4.29 28.11 -23.60
N ARG A 68 -3.61 29.15 -24.12
CA ARG A 68 -2.52 29.83 -23.39
C ARG A 68 -3.02 30.68 -22.23
N ARG A 69 -4.26 31.17 -22.28
CA ARG A 69 -4.85 32.03 -21.25
C ARG A 69 -5.36 31.25 -20.03
N GLN A 70 -5.65 29.96 -20.18
CA GLN A 70 -6.29 29.17 -19.13
C GLN A 70 -5.51 27.87 -18.87
N GLU A 71 -4.97 27.72 -17.66
CA GLU A 71 -4.11 26.59 -17.29
C GLU A 71 -4.85 25.24 -17.15
N LYS A 72 -6.20 25.23 -17.08
CA LYS A 72 -7.03 24.02 -16.85
C LYS A 72 -8.31 23.99 -17.71
N VAL A 73 -8.15 23.88 -19.03
CA VAL A 73 -9.26 23.74 -19.98
C VAL A 73 -9.37 22.31 -20.52
N VAL A 74 -10.59 21.79 -20.55
CA VAL A 74 -10.94 20.54 -21.24
C VAL A 74 -11.79 20.86 -22.46
N LEU A 75 -11.39 20.35 -23.62
CA LEU A 75 -12.02 20.64 -24.90
C LEU A 75 -13.04 19.56 -25.26
N PHE A 76 -14.30 19.97 -25.42
CA PHE A 76 -15.43 19.14 -25.84
C PHE A 76 -15.83 19.56 -27.26
N PRO A 77 -15.02 19.26 -28.30
CA PRO A 77 -15.29 19.73 -29.65
C PRO A 77 -16.63 19.20 -30.15
N SER A 78 -17.28 19.98 -31.01
CA SER A 78 -18.44 19.54 -31.79
C SER A 78 -18.02 18.67 -32.97
N LEU A 79 -18.99 18.02 -33.60
CA LEU A 79 -18.76 17.27 -34.85
C LEU A 79 -18.12 18.13 -35.94
N LYS A 80 -18.57 19.39 -36.05
CA LYS A 80 -18.08 20.38 -37.02
C LYS A 80 -16.63 20.79 -36.73
N ASP A 81 -16.27 20.94 -35.45
CA ASP A 81 -14.89 21.26 -35.06
C ASP A 81 -13.94 20.11 -35.40
N LEU A 82 -14.37 18.87 -35.17
CA LEU A 82 -13.59 17.68 -35.53
C LEU A 82 -13.39 17.54 -37.04
N GLU A 83 -14.37 17.96 -37.84
CA GLU A 83 -14.27 17.95 -39.31
C GLU A 83 -13.39 19.09 -39.84
N THR A 84 -13.41 20.26 -39.18
CA THR A 84 -12.72 21.46 -39.64
C THR A 84 -11.26 21.54 -39.13
N TYR A 85 -11.01 21.14 -37.88
CA TYR A 85 -9.76 21.38 -37.15
C TYR A 85 -9.05 20.09 -36.69
N ARG A 86 -9.29 18.96 -37.38
CA ARG A 86 -8.76 17.65 -36.99
C ARG A 86 -7.28 17.63 -36.65
N ALA A 87 -6.43 18.24 -37.47
CA ALA A 87 -4.98 18.26 -37.28
C ALA A 87 -4.55 19.03 -36.01
N PHE A 88 -5.23 20.14 -35.71
CA PHE A 88 -4.95 20.93 -34.52
C PHE A 88 -5.36 20.20 -33.23
N LEU A 89 -6.53 19.55 -33.26
CA LEU A 89 -7.07 18.80 -32.13
C LEU A 89 -6.27 17.51 -31.86
N SER A 90 -5.79 16.83 -32.92
CA SER A 90 -4.99 15.61 -32.77
C SER A 90 -3.66 15.84 -32.06
N ASP A 91 -3.02 17.00 -32.25
CA ASP A 91 -1.80 17.38 -31.55
C ASP A 91 -2.01 17.60 -30.04
N ARG A 92 -3.27 17.75 -29.60
CA ARG A 92 -3.68 18.04 -28.22
C ARG A 92 -4.59 16.97 -27.62
N LYS A 93 -4.43 15.73 -28.08
CA LYS A 93 -5.21 14.56 -27.65
C LYS A 93 -5.42 14.39 -26.15
N GLU A 94 -4.51 14.92 -25.32
CA GLU A 94 -4.61 14.84 -23.85
C GLU A 94 -5.72 15.71 -23.25
N GLN A 95 -6.13 16.77 -23.95
CA GLN A 95 -7.12 17.77 -23.52
C GLN A 95 -8.46 17.65 -24.27
N VAL A 96 -8.50 16.87 -25.35
CA VAL A 96 -9.67 16.71 -26.23
C VAL A 96 -10.41 15.43 -25.89
N ILE A 97 -11.72 15.55 -25.59
CA ILE A 97 -12.58 14.43 -25.22
C ILE A 97 -13.58 14.14 -26.33
N VAL A 98 -13.59 12.89 -26.80
CA VAL A 98 -14.53 12.36 -27.80
C VAL A 98 -14.88 10.93 -27.41
N SER A 99 -16.08 10.73 -26.87
CA SER A 99 -16.51 9.50 -26.20
C SER A 99 -17.05 8.42 -27.15
N ASP A 100 -17.38 8.76 -28.39
CA ASP A 100 -18.02 7.88 -29.38
C ASP A 100 -17.11 7.40 -30.52
N PHE A 101 -15.79 7.51 -30.35
CA PHE A 101 -14.80 7.01 -31.33
C PHE A 101 -15.03 7.51 -32.76
N TYR A 102 -15.34 8.80 -32.91
CA TYR A 102 -15.62 9.46 -34.19
C TYR A 102 -14.82 8.91 -35.39
N LYS A 103 -15.51 8.16 -36.27
CA LYS A 103 -15.02 7.53 -37.52
C LYS A 103 -13.82 6.56 -37.40
N ASP A 104 -13.35 6.23 -36.21
CA ASP A 104 -12.16 5.37 -36.01
C ASP A 104 -12.19 4.69 -34.62
N GLU A 105 -12.23 3.35 -34.59
CA GLU A 105 -12.10 2.56 -33.36
C GLU A 105 -10.77 2.83 -32.62
N LYS A 106 -9.76 3.36 -33.32
CA LYS A 106 -8.48 3.81 -32.74
C LYS A 106 -8.38 5.34 -32.72
N SER A 107 -9.47 6.00 -32.34
CA SER A 107 -9.48 7.45 -32.09
C SER A 107 -8.28 7.87 -31.23
N PRO A 108 -7.51 8.91 -31.63
CA PRO A 108 -6.38 9.38 -30.85
C PRO A 108 -6.80 10.15 -29.59
N TYR A 109 -8.09 10.47 -29.44
CA TYR A 109 -8.66 11.28 -28.36
C TYR A 109 -9.01 10.42 -27.14
N LYS A 110 -9.06 11.05 -25.96
CA LYS A 110 -9.53 10.38 -24.75
C LYS A 110 -11.05 10.14 -24.81
N THR A 111 -11.46 8.95 -24.39
CA THR A 111 -12.88 8.56 -24.29
C THR A 111 -13.61 9.33 -23.19
N PHE A 112 -12.93 9.61 -22.07
CA PHE A 112 -13.46 10.41 -20.98
C PHE A 112 -12.34 11.17 -20.26
N PHE A 113 -12.72 12.25 -19.58
CA PHE A 113 -11.83 12.98 -18.68
C PHE A 113 -12.23 12.70 -17.24
N THR A 114 -11.26 12.30 -16.41
CA THR A 114 -11.46 12.12 -14.97
C THR A 114 -10.81 13.27 -14.23
N LEU A 115 -11.61 13.96 -13.43
CA LEU A 115 -11.16 14.98 -12.52
C LEU A 115 -11.21 14.46 -11.09
N ASN A 116 -10.05 14.46 -10.44
CA ASN A 116 -9.90 14.11 -9.02
C ASN A 116 -9.47 15.34 -8.24
N GLU A 117 -10.41 16.00 -7.58
CA GLU A 117 -10.16 17.22 -6.78
C GLU A 117 -10.95 17.13 -5.47
N ASN A 118 -10.34 17.57 -4.36
CA ASN A 118 -10.94 17.50 -3.03
C ASN A 118 -11.51 16.12 -2.68
N TYR A 119 -10.78 15.07 -3.08
CA TYR A 119 -11.21 13.69 -2.98
C TYR A 119 -12.50 13.36 -3.73
N HIS A 120 -13.07 14.19 -4.60
CA HIS A 120 -14.18 13.80 -5.45
C HIS A 120 -13.70 13.33 -6.81
N THR A 121 -14.44 12.40 -7.42
CA THR A 121 -14.15 11.87 -8.77
C THR A 121 -15.27 12.26 -9.70
N PHE A 122 -14.97 13.14 -10.64
CA PHE A 122 -15.91 13.60 -11.67
C PHE A 122 -15.48 13.12 -13.03
N ILE A 123 -16.41 12.57 -13.80
CA ILE A 123 -16.12 12.09 -15.14
C ILE A 123 -16.92 12.88 -16.17
N PHE A 124 -16.23 13.32 -17.21
CA PHE A 124 -16.80 14.10 -18.28
C PHE A 124 -16.76 13.30 -19.58
N LEU A 125 -17.91 13.24 -20.27
CA LEU A 125 -18.15 12.49 -21.49
C LEU A 125 -18.70 13.44 -22.57
N ASN A 126 -18.18 13.32 -23.79
CA ASN A 126 -18.57 14.14 -24.94
C ASN A 126 -18.93 13.25 -26.13
N PHE A 127 -20.22 13.14 -26.43
CA PHE A 127 -20.75 12.44 -27.59
C PHE A 127 -21.09 13.44 -28.70
N VAL A 128 -20.58 13.19 -29.90
CA VAL A 128 -20.66 14.08 -31.07
C VAL A 128 -21.42 13.46 -32.24
N THR A 129 -21.53 12.14 -32.33
CA THR A 129 -22.24 11.43 -33.40
C THR A 129 -23.72 11.30 -33.10
N ASP A 130 -24.54 11.36 -34.15
CA ASP A 130 -26.00 11.22 -34.04
C ASP A 130 -26.41 9.81 -33.57
N GLU A 131 -25.70 8.80 -34.05
CA GLU A 131 -25.85 7.41 -33.63
C GLU A 131 -24.60 7.00 -32.85
N VAL A 132 -24.78 6.62 -31.58
CA VAL A 132 -23.67 6.26 -30.69
C VAL A 132 -23.51 4.74 -30.69
N SER A 133 -22.55 4.27 -31.50
CA SER A 133 -22.21 2.86 -31.64
C SER A 133 -20.85 2.59 -30.99
N ILE A 134 -20.85 2.46 -29.66
CA ILE A 134 -19.64 2.16 -28.87
C ILE A 134 -19.77 0.85 -28.09
N PRO A 135 -18.65 0.27 -27.61
CA PRO A 135 -18.65 -0.82 -26.65
C PRO A 135 -19.22 -0.36 -25.29
N TRP A 136 -20.54 -0.28 -25.19
CA TRP A 136 -21.25 0.24 -24.01
C TRP A 136 -20.88 -0.51 -22.73
N GLU A 137 -20.73 -1.83 -22.80
CA GLU A 137 -20.36 -2.66 -21.64
C GLU A 137 -18.98 -2.28 -21.10
N ALA A 138 -17.98 -2.13 -21.99
CA ALA A 138 -16.63 -1.73 -21.60
C ALA A 138 -16.60 -0.33 -20.99
N LEU A 139 -17.31 0.64 -21.58
CA LEU A 139 -17.40 1.98 -21.02
C LEU A 139 -18.08 1.96 -19.64
N GLN A 140 -19.20 1.25 -19.49
CA GLN A 140 -19.90 1.17 -18.20
C GLN A 140 -19.06 0.45 -17.14
N GLU A 141 -18.28 -0.55 -17.52
CA GLU A 141 -17.33 -1.22 -16.63
C GLU A 141 -16.22 -0.27 -16.18
N ASP A 142 -15.61 0.48 -17.10
CA ASP A 142 -14.61 1.50 -16.78
C ASP A 142 -15.17 2.57 -15.83
N LEU A 143 -16.38 3.07 -16.10
CA LEU A 143 -17.06 4.02 -15.22
C LEU A 143 -17.35 3.42 -13.84
N ARG A 144 -17.78 2.17 -13.75
CA ARG A 144 -18.00 1.48 -12.47
C ARG A 144 -16.69 1.29 -11.69
N ASN A 145 -15.59 0.98 -12.39
CA ASN A 145 -14.27 0.85 -11.79
C ASN A 145 -13.74 2.17 -11.23
N GLN A 146 -14.04 3.28 -11.91
CA GLN A 146 -13.70 4.63 -11.44
C GLN A 146 -14.64 5.12 -10.32
N ASN A 147 -15.86 4.59 -10.23
CA ASN A 147 -16.87 4.92 -9.24
C ASN A 147 -17.08 6.45 -9.07
N PRO A 148 -17.48 7.17 -10.13
CA PRO A 148 -17.59 8.61 -10.12
C PRO A 148 -18.67 9.12 -9.17
N ASP A 149 -18.37 10.22 -8.49
CA ASP A 149 -19.31 10.94 -7.63
C ASP A 149 -20.37 11.69 -8.46
N ALA A 150 -19.98 12.20 -9.65
CA ALA A 150 -20.92 12.67 -10.65
C ALA A 150 -20.38 12.49 -12.08
N LEU A 151 -21.30 12.40 -13.03
CA LEU A 151 -21.02 12.33 -14.46
C LEU A 151 -21.57 13.55 -15.17
N LEU A 152 -20.76 14.18 -16.01
CA LEU A 152 -21.25 15.13 -17.00
C LEU A 152 -21.26 14.45 -18.36
N VAL A 153 -22.43 14.42 -18.99
CA VAL A 153 -22.63 13.84 -20.30
C VAL A 153 -23.11 14.91 -21.27
N VAL A 154 -22.30 15.20 -22.27
CA VAL A 154 -22.65 16.12 -23.35
C VAL A 154 -23.02 15.29 -24.58
N GLY A 155 -24.15 15.59 -25.19
CA GLY A 155 -24.65 14.95 -26.41
C GLY A 155 -25.40 15.93 -27.30
N ASN A 156 -26.12 15.43 -28.29
CA ASN A 156 -26.98 16.20 -29.19
C ASN A 156 -28.43 15.70 -29.10
N SER A 157 -29.36 16.37 -29.77
CA SER A 157 -30.79 16.04 -29.67
C SER A 157 -31.13 14.64 -30.18
N LYS A 158 -30.32 14.09 -31.08
CA LYS A 158 -30.57 12.78 -31.69
C LYS A 158 -30.08 11.63 -30.82
N ASN A 159 -28.95 11.80 -30.13
CA ASN A 159 -28.38 10.76 -29.28
C ASN A 159 -28.81 10.83 -27.80
N MET A 160 -29.37 11.97 -27.35
CA MET A 160 -29.63 12.22 -25.93
C MET A 160 -30.49 11.14 -25.25
N ALA A 161 -31.52 10.63 -25.94
CA ALA A 161 -32.38 9.59 -25.40
C ALA A 161 -31.61 8.30 -25.09
N THR A 162 -30.70 7.88 -25.99
CA THR A 162 -29.83 6.73 -25.79
C THR A 162 -28.84 6.97 -24.65
N LEU A 163 -28.24 8.16 -24.58
CA LEU A 163 -27.31 8.50 -23.49
C LEU A 163 -27.99 8.43 -22.11
N GLN A 164 -29.22 8.96 -22.02
CA GLN A 164 -30.02 8.90 -20.81
C GLN A 164 -30.38 7.46 -20.43
N GLU A 165 -30.78 6.63 -21.39
CA GLU A 165 -31.04 5.21 -21.15
C GLU A 165 -29.81 4.50 -20.57
N LYS A 166 -28.61 4.74 -21.12
CA LYS A 166 -27.39 4.01 -20.75
C LYS A 166 -26.68 4.54 -19.50
N LEU A 167 -26.77 5.83 -19.20
CA LEU A 167 -25.92 6.48 -18.18
C LEU A 167 -26.71 7.05 -16.98
N SER A 168 -28.04 7.02 -17.00
CA SER A 168 -28.87 7.47 -15.87
C SER A 168 -28.74 6.62 -14.60
N SER A 169 -28.21 5.40 -14.72
CA SER A 169 -27.99 4.49 -13.58
C SER A 169 -26.84 4.92 -12.65
N PHE A 170 -25.99 5.86 -13.08
CA PHE A 170 -24.91 6.39 -12.26
C PHE A 170 -25.37 7.60 -11.43
N SER A 171 -24.73 7.83 -10.27
CA SER A 171 -25.11 8.89 -9.34
C SER A 171 -24.84 10.28 -9.91
N ALA A 172 -25.79 11.21 -9.68
CA ALA A 172 -25.67 12.62 -10.00
C ALA A 172 -25.30 12.93 -11.48
N THR A 173 -25.71 12.08 -12.43
CA THR A 173 -25.46 12.29 -13.86
C THR A 173 -26.20 13.52 -14.39
N GLN A 174 -25.45 14.44 -14.99
CA GLN A 174 -25.95 15.64 -15.63
C GLN A 174 -25.85 15.51 -17.15
N PHE A 175 -26.97 15.73 -17.84
CA PHE A 175 -27.03 15.69 -19.29
C PHE A 175 -27.11 17.11 -19.86
N ILE A 176 -26.31 17.38 -20.89
CA ILE A 176 -26.31 18.63 -21.64
C ILE A 176 -26.54 18.30 -23.11
N ASN A 177 -27.64 18.82 -23.66
CA ASN A 177 -27.92 18.75 -25.10
C ASN A 177 -27.31 19.97 -25.79
N ARG A 178 -26.24 19.75 -26.57
CA ARG A 178 -25.50 20.78 -27.29
C ARG A 178 -26.39 21.60 -28.23
N ASP A 179 -27.41 21.01 -28.85
CA ASP A 179 -28.26 21.75 -29.81
C ASP A 179 -29.20 22.76 -29.12
N THR A 180 -29.35 22.65 -27.79
CA THR A 180 -30.20 23.54 -26.97
C THR A 180 -29.40 24.63 -26.26
N VAL A 181 -28.08 24.64 -26.44
CA VAL A 181 -27.13 25.58 -25.84
C VAL A 181 -27.02 26.80 -26.76
N GLY A 182 -27.37 28.00 -26.28
CA GLY A 182 -27.26 29.25 -27.05
C GLY A 182 -25.85 29.86 -27.06
N GLU A 183 -25.66 30.94 -27.83
CA GLU A 183 -24.37 31.62 -28.12
C GLU A 183 -23.64 32.26 -26.91
N SER A 184 -24.18 32.14 -25.70
CA SER A 184 -23.59 32.69 -24.48
C SER A 184 -23.88 31.80 -23.27
N PHE A 185 -23.97 30.49 -23.52
CA PHE A 185 -24.23 29.53 -22.47
C PHE A 185 -23.11 29.54 -21.44
N THR A 186 -23.50 29.70 -20.19
CA THR A 186 -22.63 29.54 -19.04
C THR A 186 -23.38 28.74 -17.99
N ARG A 187 -22.75 27.72 -17.42
CA ARG A 187 -23.37 26.91 -16.36
C ARG A 187 -22.36 26.60 -15.28
N PHE A 188 -22.76 26.88 -14.05
CA PHE A 188 -22.07 26.48 -12.83
C PHE A 188 -22.68 25.18 -12.33
N LEU A 189 -21.82 24.20 -12.04
CA LEU A 189 -22.23 22.95 -11.42
C LEU A 189 -21.72 22.92 -9.98
N PRO A 190 -22.58 23.22 -8.98
CA PRO A 190 -22.21 23.06 -7.59
C PRO A 190 -22.25 21.57 -7.25
N LEU A 191 -21.09 21.02 -6.90
CA LEU A 191 -20.96 19.61 -6.54
C LEU A 191 -20.88 19.50 -5.01
N PRO A 192 -21.85 18.82 -4.36
CA PRO A 192 -21.89 18.76 -2.90
C PRO A 192 -20.66 18.04 -2.36
N GLU A 193 -19.98 18.66 -1.40
CA GLU A 193 -18.85 18.04 -0.72
C GLU A 193 -19.32 16.82 0.08
N LYS A 194 -18.61 15.71 -0.08
CA LYS A 194 -18.77 14.52 0.74
C LYS A 194 -17.75 14.57 1.85
N GLU A 195 -18.16 14.20 3.06
CA GLU A 195 -17.19 14.08 4.15
C GLU A 195 -16.21 12.95 3.84
N VAL A 196 -14.91 13.26 3.93
CA VAL A 196 -13.85 12.33 3.57
C VAL A 196 -13.39 11.54 4.77
N PHE A 197 -13.25 10.23 4.56
CA PHE A 197 -12.67 9.27 5.50
C PHE A 197 -11.43 8.66 4.88
N LEU A 198 -10.28 8.89 5.49
CA LEU A 198 -9.01 8.30 5.07
C LEU A 198 -8.81 6.99 5.84
N PHE A 199 -8.88 5.86 5.14
CA PHE A 199 -8.76 4.52 5.70
C PHE A 199 -7.35 3.99 5.45
N PHE A 200 -6.51 3.98 6.48
CA PHE A 200 -5.15 3.46 6.41
C PHE A 200 -5.11 1.98 6.75
N TYR A 201 -4.41 1.21 5.91
CA TYR A 201 -4.24 -0.23 6.10
C TYR A 201 -2.93 -0.72 5.48
N SER A 202 -2.51 -1.95 5.83
CA SER A 202 -1.42 -2.64 5.13
C SER A 202 -1.96 -3.74 4.25
N SER A 203 -1.61 -3.74 2.96
CA SER A 203 -1.91 -4.88 2.07
C SER A 203 -1.24 -6.18 2.51
N ARG A 204 -0.19 -6.11 3.35
CA ARG A 204 0.53 -7.27 3.88
C ARG A 204 -0.04 -7.82 5.18
N CYS A 205 -1.07 -7.18 5.74
CA CYS A 205 -1.68 -7.53 7.01
C CYS A 205 -3.03 -8.25 6.78
N PRO A 206 -3.17 -9.55 7.10
CA PRO A 206 -4.42 -10.29 6.90
C PRO A 206 -5.62 -9.68 7.61
N VAL A 207 -5.45 -9.30 8.89
CA VAL A 207 -6.49 -8.65 9.70
C VAL A 207 -6.94 -7.34 9.05
N CYS A 208 -5.99 -6.51 8.61
CA CYS A 208 -6.28 -5.24 7.95
C CYS A 208 -7.07 -5.40 6.65
N ARG A 209 -6.73 -6.43 5.85
CA ARG A 209 -7.47 -6.75 4.62
C ARG A 209 -8.89 -7.20 4.93
N LYS A 210 -9.07 -8.05 5.95
CA LYS A 210 -10.40 -8.49 6.39
C LYS A 210 -11.25 -7.30 6.86
N LEU A 211 -10.67 -6.42 7.68
CA LEU A 211 -11.34 -5.21 8.14
C LEU A 211 -11.80 -4.33 6.97
N LYS A 212 -10.88 -4.04 6.04
CA LYS A 212 -11.16 -3.26 4.83
C LYS A 212 -12.24 -3.87 3.93
N ASN A 213 -12.15 -5.17 3.66
CA ASN A 213 -12.93 -5.80 2.58
C ASN A 213 -14.26 -6.38 3.07
N GLU A 214 -14.37 -6.75 4.34
CA GLU A 214 -15.51 -7.50 4.87
C GLU A 214 -16.20 -6.78 6.04
N VAL A 215 -15.43 -6.26 7.01
CA VAL A 215 -15.99 -5.81 8.30
C VAL A 215 -16.51 -4.38 8.27
N THR A 216 -15.72 -3.43 7.75
CA THR A 216 -16.08 -2.00 7.75
C THR A 216 -17.00 -1.54 6.60
N PRO A 217 -17.03 -2.17 5.40
CA PRO A 217 -17.92 -1.75 4.32
C PRO A 217 -19.42 -1.68 4.69
N PRO A 218 -19.99 -2.61 5.48
CA PRO A 218 -21.36 -2.52 5.96
C PRO A 218 -21.65 -1.25 6.78
N ALA A 219 -20.70 -0.76 7.59
CA ALA A 219 -20.87 0.46 8.39
C ALA A 219 -20.86 1.73 7.52
N PHE A 220 -20.11 1.73 6.42
CA PHE A 220 -20.10 2.85 5.46
C PHE A 220 -21.30 2.83 4.51
N ALA A 221 -21.90 1.65 4.25
CA ALA A 221 -22.93 1.48 3.23
C ALA A 221 -24.14 2.42 3.36
N PRO A 222 -24.71 2.67 4.55
CA PRO A 222 -25.86 3.58 4.71
C PRO A 222 -25.55 5.05 4.39
N TYR A 223 -24.27 5.43 4.34
CA TYR A 223 -23.84 6.82 4.22
C TYR A 223 -23.15 7.13 2.89
N ARG A 224 -23.08 6.17 1.94
CA ARG A 224 -22.33 6.28 0.67
C ARG A 224 -22.63 7.53 -0.16
N ASP A 225 -23.83 8.09 -0.04
CA ASP A 225 -24.24 9.30 -0.75
C ASP A 225 -23.69 10.59 -0.12
N ARG A 226 -23.26 10.52 1.16
CA ARG A 226 -22.85 11.67 1.98
C ARG A 226 -21.36 11.66 2.36
N ILE A 227 -20.72 10.50 2.29
CA ILE A 227 -19.31 10.32 2.67
C ILE A 227 -18.52 9.68 1.54
N LYS A 228 -17.21 9.92 1.52
CA LYS A 228 -16.27 9.18 0.67
C LYS A 228 -15.18 8.54 1.50
N VAL A 229 -14.88 7.28 1.21
CA VAL A 229 -13.79 6.54 1.86
C VAL A 229 -12.64 6.39 0.88
N VAL A 230 -11.46 6.86 1.28
CA VAL A 230 -10.22 6.77 0.52
C VAL A 230 -9.32 5.76 1.21
N TYR A 231 -9.05 4.64 0.53
CA TYR A 231 -8.24 3.56 1.08
C TYR A 231 -6.75 3.80 0.76
N LEU A 232 -5.95 3.94 1.80
CA LEU A 232 -4.54 4.28 1.71
C LEU A 232 -3.69 3.13 2.26
N ASP A 233 -3.02 2.41 1.37
CA ASP A 233 -2.09 1.36 1.75
C ASP A 233 -0.78 1.98 2.25
N TYR A 234 -0.51 1.94 3.55
CA TYR A 234 0.69 2.53 4.13
C TYR A 234 1.96 1.69 3.90
N THR A 235 1.89 0.58 3.16
CA THR A 235 3.09 -0.03 2.58
C THR A 235 3.66 0.81 1.42
N ILE A 236 2.88 1.79 0.93
CA ILE A 236 3.29 2.83 0.01
C ILE A 236 3.79 4.02 0.83
N THR A 237 4.97 4.51 0.46
CA THR A 237 5.67 5.58 1.15
C THR A 237 4.80 6.82 1.37
N ALA A 238 4.23 7.40 0.32
CA ALA A 238 3.44 8.63 0.42
C ALA A 238 2.25 8.50 1.40
N ASN A 239 1.57 7.35 1.38
CA ASN A 239 0.46 7.08 2.29
C ASN A 239 0.94 6.94 3.74
N TYR A 240 2.12 6.35 3.96
CA TYR A 240 2.70 6.25 5.30
C TYR A 240 3.08 7.62 5.88
N GLU A 241 3.58 8.53 5.05
CA GLU A 241 3.86 9.91 5.46
C GLU A 241 2.59 10.62 5.95
N GLU A 242 1.49 10.43 5.21
CA GLU A 242 0.20 11.03 5.55
C GLU A 242 -0.44 10.39 6.79
N LEU A 243 -0.30 9.07 6.98
CA LEU A 243 -0.72 8.39 8.21
C LEU A 243 -0.05 9.02 9.44
N ILE A 244 1.28 9.13 9.41
CA ILE A 244 2.05 9.70 10.53
C ILE A 244 1.61 11.13 10.83
N ARG A 245 1.36 11.91 9.79
CA ARG A 245 0.91 13.29 9.92
C ARG A 245 -0.43 13.38 10.66
N LEU A 246 -1.38 12.53 10.30
CA LEU A 246 -2.71 12.50 10.91
C LEU A 246 -2.67 11.96 12.33
N GLU A 247 -1.85 10.95 12.60
CA GLU A 247 -1.60 10.45 13.95
C GLU A 247 -1.15 11.57 14.90
N GLU A 248 -0.20 12.42 14.47
CA GLU A 248 0.28 13.55 15.27
C GLU A 248 -0.80 14.62 15.44
N PHE A 249 -1.45 15.00 14.35
CA PHE A 249 -2.47 16.04 14.36
C PHE A 249 -3.61 15.70 15.34
N TRP A 250 -4.03 14.44 15.35
CA TRP A 250 -5.07 13.94 16.23
C TRP A 250 -4.57 13.46 17.60
N LYS A 251 -3.23 13.42 17.80
CA LYS A 251 -2.58 12.89 19.00
C LYS A 251 -3.05 11.47 19.32
N VAL A 252 -2.96 10.59 18.34
CA VAL A 252 -3.39 9.20 18.46
C VAL A 252 -2.54 8.50 19.53
N GLU A 253 -3.18 8.16 20.66
CA GLU A 253 -2.51 7.51 21.80
C GLU A 253 -2.30 6.01 21.57
N GLU A 254 -3.33 5.32 21.09
CA GLU A 254 -3.30 3.88 20.78
C GLU A 254 -3.32 3.68 19.27
N LYS A 255 -2.15 3.38 18.71
CA LYS A 255 -1.97 3.13 17.27
C LYS A 255 -2.30 1.69 16.94
N SER A 256 -2.88 1.46 15.77
CA SER A 256 -3.26 0.13 15.31
C SER A 256 -2.88 -0.06 13.84
N SER A 257 -2.98 -1.28 13.32
CA SER A 257 -2.74 -1.55 11.90
C SER A 257 -3.88 -1.11 10.97
N VAL A 258 -5.01 -0.65 11.53
CA VAL A 258 -6.11 0.00 10.81
C VAL A 258 -6.53 1.29 11.50
N GLU A 259 -6.28 2.41 10.84
CA GLU A 259 -6.62 3.73 11.34
C GLU A 259 -7.48 4.48 10.32
N ILE A 260 -8.59 5.04 10.78
CA ILE A 260 -9.57 5.75 9.95
C ILE A 260 -9.67 7.18 10.46
N PHE A 261 -9.41 8.16 9.61
CA PHE A 261 -9.43 9.57 9.97
C PHE A 261 -10.54 10.32 9.22
N SER A 262 -11.13 11.31 9.88
CA SER A 262 -12.04 12.28 9.28
C SER A 262 -11.75 13.69 9.81
N ALA A 263 -12.48 14.69 9.32
CA ALA A 263 -12.41 16.06 9.83
C ALA A 263 -12.81 16.21 11.31
N ALA A 264 -13.49 15.21 11.88
CA ALA A 264 -14.03 15.23 13.25
C ALA A 264 -13.27 14.34 14.25
N GLY A 265 -12.34 13.49 13.80
CA GLY A 265 -11.59 12.60 14.67
C GLY A 265 -10.93 11.44 13.95
N TYR A 266 -10.68 10.38 14.71
CA TYR A 266 -10.10 9.14 14.21
C TYR A 266 -10.70 7.93 14.94
N VAL A 267 -10.52 6.76 14.34
CA VAL A 267 -10.73 5.44 14.92
C VAL A 267 -9.45 4.64 14.65
N ALA A 268 -8.87 4.03 15.68
CA ALA A 268 -7.68 3.20 15.56
C ALA A 268 -7.93 1.88 16.31
N SER A 269 -8.36 0.85 15.57
CA SER A 269 -8.73 -0.44 16.16
C SER A 269 -8.54 -1.59 15.16
N GLU A 270 -8.14 -2.75 15.67
CA GLU A 270 -8.08 -4.01 14.92
C GLU A 270 -9.23 -4.97 15.32
N ASP A 271 -10.04 -4.60 16.30
CA ASP A 271 -11.08 -5.46 16.84
C ASP A 271 -12.37 -5.37 16.00
N GLU A 272 -12.67 -6.48 15.33
CA GLU A 272 -13.85 -6.64 14.47
C GLU A 272 -15.17 -6.34 15.19
N ALA A 273 -15.23 -6.58 16.51
CA ALA A 273 -16.46 -6.40 17.28
C ALA A 273 -16.75 -4.92 17.62
N SER A 274 -15.71 -4.11 17.82
CA SER A 274 -15.83 -2.72 18.27
C SER A 274 -15.69 -1.70 17.14
N ILE A 275 -14.88 -2.00 16.12
CA ILE A 275 -14.51 -1.04 15.07
C ILE A 275 -15.72 -0.43 14.35
N ASN A 276 -16.77 -1.21 14.06
CA ASN A 276 -17.96 -0.70 13.38
C ASN A 276 -18.75 0.29 14.25
N LYS A 277 -18.81 0.05 15.56
CA LYS A 277 -19.50 0.95 16.49
C LYS A 277 -18.75 2.27 16.64
N GLU A 278 -17.41 2.20 16.74
CA GLU A 278 -16.55 3.38 16.78
C GLU A 278 -16.61 4.17 15.48
N LEU A 279 -16.61 3.45 14.36
CA LEU A 279 -16.72 4.03 13.02
C LEU A 279 -18.06 4.72 12.80
N GLU A 280 -19.18 4.11 13.19
CA GLU A 280 -20.50 4.75 13.14
C GLU A 280 -20.54 6.03 13.99
N ALA A 281 -19.95 6.01 15.18
CA ALA A 281 -19.85 7.21 16.03
C ALA A 281 -19.01 8.31 15.36
N LEU A 282 -17.90 7.95 14.71
CA LEU A 282 -17.07 8.89 13.95
C LEU A 282 -17.84 9.47 12.75
N ILE A 283 -18.58 8.64 12.00
CA ILE A 283 -19.40 9.07 10.86
C ILE A 283 -20.45 10.07 11.31
N GLN A 284 -21.22 9.75 12.35
CA GLN A 284 -22.25 10.63 12.88
C GLN A 284 -21.66 11.95 13.38
N LYS A 285 -20.54 11.89 14.10
CA LYS A 285 -19.83 13.08 14.57
C LYS A 285 -19.35 13.96 13.41
N THR A 286 -18.88 13.35 12.32
CA THR A 286 -18.39 14.06 11.13
C THR A 286 -19.53 14.73 10.39
N LEU A 287 -20.63 14.01 10.17
CA LEU A 287 -21.82 14.49 9.46
C LEU A 287 -22.63 15.55 10.21
N THR A 288 -22.44 15.69 11.52
CA THR A 288 -23.12 16.68 12.37
C THR A 288 -22.22 17.86 12.75
N LEU A 289 -20.95 17.83 12.35
CA LEU A 289 -20.00 18.87 12.68
C LEU A 289 -20.25 20.12 11.81
N GLU A 290 -20.57 21.24 12.46
CA GLU A 290 -20.65 22.54 11.77
C GLU A 290 -19.30 22.91 11.14
N GLU A 291 -19.33 23.47 9.92
CA GLU A 291 -18.12 23.73 9.12
C GLU A 291 -17.07 24.60 9.83
N GLY A 292 -17.49 25.56 10.66
CA GLY A 292 -16.57 26.38 11.47
C GLY A 292 -15.86 25.64 12.63
N LYS A 293 -16.25 24.40 12.92
CA LYS A 293 -15.65 23.53 13.96
C LYS A 293 -14.85 22.37 13.36
N LYS A 294 -14.91 22.17 12.04
CA LYS A 294 -14.10 21.16 11.35
C LYS A 294 -12.63 21.52 11.51
N LYS A 295 -11.86 20.56 12.02
CA LYS A 295 -10.41 20.72 12.09
C LYS A 295 -9.87 20.55 10.67
N VAL A 296 -9.36 21.64 10.11
CA VAL A 296 -8.70 21.61 8.80
C VAL A 296 -7.44 20.74 8.94
N ILE A 297 -7.43 19.61 8.23
CA ILE A 297 -6.22 18.81 8.07
C ILE A 297 -5.23 19.72 7.33
N PRO A 298 -4.06 20.04 7.92
CA PRO A 298 -3.12 20.94 7.26
C PRO A 298 -2.76 20.40 5.86
N THR A 299 -2.33 21.26 4.93
CA THR A 299 -1.85 20.86 3.58
C THR A 299 -0.32 20.64 3.57
N GLU A 300 0.18 19.80 2.65
CA GLU A 300 1.55 19.25 2.64
C GLU A 300 2.67 20.25 2.99
N GLY A 301 3.62 19.80 3.82
CA GLY A 301 4.83 20.56 4.18
C GLY A 301 5.61 20.06 5.40
N GLU A 302 5.02 19.24 6.27
CA GLU A 302 5.63 18.92 7.58
C GLU A 302 5.86 17.42 7.87
N ALA A 303 5.43 16.52 6.98
CA ALA A 303 5.52 15.06 7.20
C ALA A 303 6.97 14.56 7.37
N LYS A 304 7.94 15.14 6.63
CA LYS A 304 9.37 14.78 6.76
C LYS A 304 9.97 15.11 8.13
N GLY A 305 9.47 16.18 8.78
CA GLY A 305 9.89 16.56 10.14
C GLY A 305 9.31 15.64 11.22
N LEU A 306 8.12 15.09 10.97
CA LEU A 306 7.41 14.18 11.88
C LEU A 306 7.94 12.74 11.82
N ILE A 307 8.24 12.24 10.62
CA ILE A 307 8.90 10.92 10.47
C ILE A 307 10.27 10.91 11.16
N THR A 308 10.95 12.05 11.12
CA THR A 308 12.18 12.30 11.87
C THR A 308 11.95 12.22 13.39
N SER A 309 10.84 12.72 13.94
CA SER A 309 10.56 12.65 15.38
C SER A 309 10.25 11.21 15.83
N ARG A 310 9.51 10.43 15.03
CA ARG A 310 9.24 9.00 15.28
C ARG A 310 10.53 8.18 15.27
N PHE A 311 11.45 8.48 14.35
CA PHE A 311 12.80 7.91 14.34
C PHE A 311 13.60 8.24 15.61
N GLN A 312 13.46 9.45 16.14
CA GLN A 312 14.09 9.83 17.41
C GLN A 312 13.46 9.09 18.61
N GLY A 313 12.20 8.67 18.50
CA GLY A 313 11.49 7.83 19.47
C GLY A 313 11.86 6.34 19.44
N PHE A 314 12.63 5.88 18.44
CA PHE A 314 13.17 4.52 18.45
C PHE A 314 14.17 4.35 19.60
N THR A 315 13.72 3.67 20.64
CA THR A 315 14.60 3.25 21.71
C THR A 315 15.43 2.05 21.23
N PRO A 316 16.74 2.01 21.52
CA PRO A 316 17.60 0.87 21.16
C PRO A 316 17.04 -0.49 21.60
N TRP A 317 16.30 -0.53 22.72
CA TRP A 317 15.67 -1.73 23.25
C TRP A 317 14.57 -2.31 22.36
N VAL A 318 13.78 -1.47 21.69
CA VAL A 318 12.76 -1.91 20.73
C VAL A 318 13.43 -2.57 19.53
N LEU A 319 14.55 -2.01 19.05
CA LEU A 319 15.31 -2.61 17.94
C LEU A 319 15.95 -3.94 18.33
N VAL A 320 16.47 -4.06 19.55
CA VAL A 320 16.98 -5.32 20.09
C VAL A 320 15.87 -6.36 20.13
N GLY A 321 14.71 -6.02 20.69
CA GLY A 321 13.56 -6.93 20.79
C GLY A 321 13.07 -7.37 19.42
N ALA A 322 12.85 -6.42 18.50
CA ALA A 322 12.39 -6.71 17.14
C ALA A 322 13.38 -7.61 16.39
N GLY A 323 14.68 -7.29 16.42
CA GLY A 323 15.70 -8.11 15.77
C GLY A 323 15.77 -9.52 16.35
N LEU A 324 15.78 -9.67 17.67
CA LEU A 324 15.80 -10.99 18.32
C LEU A 324 14.56 -11.83 18.00
N LEU A 325 13.37 -11.22 18.00
CA LEU A 325 12.13 -11.91 17.64
C LEU A 325 12.15 -12.37 16.18
N ASP A 326 12.69 -11.54 15.29
CA ASP A 326 12.87 -11.88 13.88
C ASP A 326 13.85 -13.06 13.70
N GLY A 327 14.98 -13.05 14.41
CA GLY A 327 15.98 -14.12 14.36
C GLY A 327 15.50 -15.46 14.94
N LEU A 328 14.42 -15.45 15.73
CA LEU A 328 13.74 -16.63 16.28
C LEU A 328 12.60 -17.12 15.39
N ASN A 329 12.48 -16.59 14.18
CA ASN A 329 11.46 -16.99 13.22
C ASN A 329 11.50 -18.53 12.99
N PRO A 330 10.33 -19.20 13.04
CA PRO A 330 10.18 -20.62 12.73
C PRO A 330 10.85 -21.08 11.42
N CYS A 331 10.88 -20.24 10.38
CA CYS A 331 11.57 -20.49 9.11
C CYS A 331 13.10 -20.52 9.29
N ALA A 332 13.66 -19.49 9.93
CA ALA A 332 15.08 -19.41 10.24
C ALA A 332 15.52 -20.58 11.15
N PHE A 333 14.73 -20.89 12.18
CA PHE A 333 15.06 -21.95 13.13
C PHE A 333 15.05 -23.34 12.47
N ALA A 334 14.06 -23.64 11.61
CA ALA A 334 13.97 -24.92 10.91
C ALA A 334 15.17 -25.16 9.99
N THR A 335 15.61 -24.13 9.27
CA THR A 335 16.74 -24.23 8.33
C THR A 335 18.07 -24.44 9.04
N ILE A 336 18.29 -23.77 10.19
CA ILE A 336 19.47 -24.00 11.04
C ILE A 336 19.50 -25.44 11.54
N ILE A 337 18.39 -25.96 12.07
CA ILE A 337 18.32 -27.35 12.56
C ILE A 337 18.63 -28.33 11.43
N PHE A 338 18.02 -28.14 10.26
CA PHE A 338 18.28 -28.98 9.10
C PHE A 338 19.76 -28.97 8.71
N MET A 339 20.36 -27.80 8.61
CA MET A 339 21.76 -27.64 8.23
C MET A 339 22.71 -28.26 9.27
N VAL A 340 22.44 -28.05 10.56
CA VAL A 340 23.21 -28.68 11.64
C VAL A 340 23.12 -30.20 11.56
N ASN A 341 21.90 -30.74 11.40
CA ASN A 341 21.70 -32.19 11.31
C ASN A 341 22.42 -32.78 10.09
N LEU A 342 22.33 -32.11 8.93
CA LEU A 342 23.02 -32.50 7.71
C LEU A 342 24.54 -32.56 7.92
N LEU A 343 25.14 -31.52 8.50
CA LEU A 343 26.59 -31.48 8.71
C LEU A 343 27.07 -32.52 9.74
N LEU A 344 26.26 -32.81 10.77
CA LEU A 344 26.53 -33.88 11.72
C LEU A 344 26.46 -35.26 11.05
N VAL A 345 25.45 -35.50 10.20
CA VAL A 345 25.29 -36.77 9.45
C VAL A 345 26.42 -36.99 8.45
N LEU A 346 26.96 -35.92 7.88
CA LEU A 346 28.15 -35.95 7.01
C LEU A 346 29.47 -36.16 7.78
N GLY A 347 29.43 -36.25 9.11
CA GLY A 347 30.59 -36.48 9.95
C GLY A 347 31.53 -35.27 10.05
N GLN A 348 31.02 -34.05 9.85
CA GLN A 348 31.82 -32.84 9.96
C GLN A 348 32.20 -32.56 11.41
N ASN A 349 33.44 -32.14 11.62
CA ASN A 349 33.92 -31.74 12.94
C ASN A 349 33.17 -30.50 13.44
N ARG A 350 32.98 -30.37 14.77
CA ARG A 350 32.27 -29.24 15.40
C ARG A 350 32.80 -27.87 14.97
N ARG A 351 34.12 -27.74 14.82
CA ARG A 351 34.77 -26.51 14.30
C ARG A 351 34.33 -26.18 12.88
N ARG A 352 34.14 -27.19 12.04
CA ARG A 352 33.68 -27.04 10.66
C ARG A 352 32.21 -26.66 10.60
N ILE A 353 31.38 -27.27 11.45
CA ILE A 353 29.96 -26.91 11.59
C ILE A 353 29.82 -25.43 11.96
N PHE A 354 30.63 -24.96 12.92
CA PHE A 354 30.65 -23.55 13.30
C PHE A 354 31.10 -22.63 12.15
N GLN A 355 32.16 -22.99 11.41
CA GLN A 355 32.62 -22.20 10.25
C GLN A 355 31.55 -22.06 9.16
N VAL A 356 30.89 -23.17 8.81
CA VAL A 356 29.82 -23.18 7.81
C VAL A 356 28.61 -22.39 8.32
N GLY A 357 28.24 -22.57 9.59
CA GLY A 357 27.17 -21.82 10.25
C GLY A 357 27.43 -20.31 10.31
N ALA A 358 28.65 -19.90 10.65
CA ALA A 358 29.06 -18.49 10.64
C ALA A 358 29.03 -17.90 9.22
N THR A 359 29.39 -18.69 8.21
CA THR A 359 29.32 -18.27 6.80
C THR A 359 27.86 -18.08 6.39
N TYR A 360 26.99 -19.03 6.69
CA TYR A 360 25.54 -18.91 6.48
C TYR A 360 25.00 -17.65 7.15
N ALA A 361 25.26 -17.47 8.45
CA ALA A 361 24.81 -16.33 9.21
C ALA A 361 25.29 -15.01 8.55
N SER A 362 26.58 -14.92 8.16
CA SER A 362 27.10 -13.73 7.46
C SER A 362 26.39 -13.45 6.14
N ALA A 363 26.03 -14.49 5.37
CA ALA A 363 25.26 -14.32 4.14
C ALA A 363 23.86 -13.78 4.42
N VAL A 364 23.21 -14.25 5.50
CA VAL A 364 21.91 -13.72 5.94
C VAL A 364 22.01 -12.24 6.33
N PHE A 365 23.00 -11.87 7.16
CA PHE A 365 23.25 -10.48 7.55
C PHE A 365 23.47 -9.57 6.34
N VAL A 366 24.34 -9.97 5.41
CA VAL A 366 24.64 -9.19 4.21
C VAL A 366 23.39 -9.06 3.34
N THR A 367 22.64 -10.14 3.14
CA THR A 367 21.42 -10.10 2.32
C THR A 367 20.39 -9.14 2.91
N TYR A 368 20.11 -9.22 4.21
CA TYR A 368 19.20 -8.29 4.88
C TYR A 368 19.67 -6.84 4.86
N LEU A 369 20.97 -6.62 5.01
CA LEU A 369 21.55 -5.28 4.88
C LEU A 369 21.35 -4.73 3.46
N LEU A 370 21.59 -5.54 2.43
CA LEU A 370 21.39 -5.16 1.01
C LEU A 370 19.91 -4.91 0.69
N LEU A 371 19.01 -5.74 1.23
CA LEU A 371 17.56 -5.54 1.13
C LEU A 371 17.18 -4.20 1.79
N GLY A 372 17.71 -3.92 2.98
CA GLY A 372 17.48 -2.69 3.73
C GLY A 372 17.95 -1.43 3.00
N VAL A 373 19.17 -1.47 2.44
CA VAL A 373 19.75 -0.32 1.72
C VAL A 373 19.05 -0.06 0.38
N GLY A 374 18.37 -1.06 -0.21
CA GLY A 374 17.42 -0.83 -1.31
C GLY A 374 17.75 -1.41 -2.65
N ILE A 375 18.56 -2.47 -2.68
CA ILE A 375 18.77 -3.23 -3.92
C ILE A 375 17.46 -3.86 -4.45
N PHE A 376 16.39 -3.91 -3.63
CA PHE A 376 15.12 -4.53 -3.98
C PHE A 376 14.06 -3.60 -4.62
N GLU A 377 14.33 -2.31 -4.81
CA GLU A 377 13.35 -1.39 -5.43
C GLU A 377 13.07 -1.73 -6.91
N VAL A 378 14.09 -2.22 -7.63
CA VAL A 378 13.95 -2.71 -9.01
C VAL A 378 12.99 -3.91 -9.09
N TRP A 379 12.91 -4.72 -8.03
CA TRP A 379 12.09 -5.93 -8.01
C TRP A 379 10.62 -5.65 -7.65
N ARG A 380 10.34 -4.62 -6.83
CA ARG A 380 8.97 -4.26 -6.39
C ARG A 380 8.17 -3.54 -7.48
N SER A 381 8.82 -2.85 -8.41
CA SER A 381 8.17 -2.12 -9.52
C SER A 381 7.67 -3.02 -10.66
N LEU A 382 8.00 -4.32 -10.64
CA LEU A 382 7.59 -5.26 -11.68
C LEU A 382 6.23 -5.85 -11.33
N SER A 383 5.28 -5.83 -12.27
CA SER A 383 3.96 -6.47 -12.18
C SER A 383 4.03 -7.97 -11.84
N VAL A 384 5.19 -8.61 -12.10
CA VAL A 384 5.48 -10.02 -11.80
C VAL A 384 5.65 -10.29 -10.30
N TYR A 385 5.92 -9.28 -9.48
CA TYR A 385 6.15 -9.44 -8.03
C TYR A 385 4.93 -10.03 -7.31
N GLN A 386 3.70 -9.57 -7.61
CA GLN A 386 2.49 -10.09 -6.98
C GLN A 386 2.28 -11.58 -7.30
N MET A 387 2.56 -11.99 -8.55
CA MET A 387 2.44 -13.38 -8.99
C MET A 387 3.49 -14.26 -8.31
N ILE A 388 4.76 -13.82 -8.28
CA ILE A 388 5.85 -14.56 -7.61
C ILE A 388 5.58 -14.67 -6.10
N SER A 389 5.14 -13.59 -5.45
CA SER A 389 4.86 -13.59 -4.02
C SER A 389 3.76 -14.58 -3.65
N ARG A 390 2.65 -14.64 -4.42
CA ARG A 390 1.59 -15.62 -4.21
C ARG A 390 2.09 -17.06 -4.38
N ILE A 391 2.90 -17.32 -5.40
CA ILE A 391 3.48 -18.66 -5.62
C ILE A 391 4.39 -19.03 -4.45
N VAL A 392 5.27 -18.14 -4.00
CA VAL A 392 6.19 -18.38 -2.89
C VAL A 392 5.42 -18.63 -1.58
N TYR A 393 4.42 -17.82 -1.26
CA TYR A 393 3.58 -18.01 -0.08
C TYR A 393 2.78 -19.31 -0.15
N GLY A 394 2.19 -19.64 -1.30
CA GLY A 394 1.44 -20.88 -1.50
C GLY A 394 2.30 -22.14 -1.37
N VAL A 395 3.48 -22.16 -2.00
CA VAL A 395 4.44 -23.26 -1.89
C VAL A 395 4.88 -23.44 -0.44
N MET A 396 5.21 -22.36 0.25
CA MET A 396 5.69 -22.41 1.62
C MET A 396 4.59 -22.81 2.62
N ALA A 397 3.36 -22.32 2.44
CA ALA A 397 2.20 -22.80 3.18
C ALA A 397 2.03 -24.31 2.99
N GLY A 398 2.14 -24.80 1.75
CA GLY A 398 2.14 -26.23 1.45
C GLY A 398 3.23 -27.01 2.18
N VAL A 399 4.48 -26.51 2.16
CA VAL A 399 5.62 -27.12 2.87
C VAL A 399 5.36 -27.17 4.37
N LEU A 400 4.88 -26.08 4.98
CA LEU A 400 4.56 -26.04 6.41
C LEU A 400 3.42 -27.01 6.77
N MET A 401 2.39 -27.13 5.93
CA MET A 401 1.31 -28.10 6.14
C MET A 401 1.83 -29.54 6.07
N VAL A 402 2.74 -29.86 5.14
CA VAL A 402 3.41 -31.16 5.10
C VAL A 402 4.23 -31.39 6.36
N LEU A 403 5.02 -30.40 6.80
CA LEU A 403 5.81 -30.49 8.03
C LEU A 403 4.95 -30.64 9.29
N ALA A 404 3.76 -30.00 9.32
CA ALA A 404 2.79 -30.15 10.39
C ALA A 404 2.25 -31.58 10.47
N VAL A 405 1.82 -32.14 9.34
CA VAL A 405 1.32 -33.53 9.26
C VAL A 405 2.41 -34.53 9.68
N LEU A 406 3.64 -34.34 9.18
CA LEU A 406 4.78 -35.18 9.57
C LEU A 406 5.09 -35.05 11.07
N SER A 407 4.97 -33.85 11.64
CA SER A 407 5.25 -33.60 13.06
C SER A 407 4.17 -34.24 13.95
N LEU A 408 2.90 -34.20 13.54
CA LEU A 408 1.81 -34.92 14.22
C LEU A 408 2.01 -36.43 14.14
N LYS A 409 2.35 -36.95 12.96
CA LYS A 409 2.62 -38.37 12.76
C LYS A 409 3.75 -38.85 13.68
N ASP A 410 4.84 -38.08 13.77
CA ASP A 410 5.95 -38.35 14.69
C ASP A 410 5.53 -38.33 16.16
N ALA A 411 4.65 -37.39 16.56
CA ALA A 411 4.12 -37.33 17.92
C ALA A 411 3.32 -38.59 18.26
N PHE A 412 2.39 -38.99 17.38
CA PHE A 412 1.56 -40.16 17.60
C PHE A 412 2.35 -41.48 17.53
N GLN A 413 3.33 -41.58 16.63
CA GLN A 413 4.22 -42.74 16.56
C GLN A 413 5.08 -42.86 17.82
N TYR A 414 5.62 -41.76 18.33
CA TYR A 414 6.37 -41.75 19.59
C TYR A 414 5.50 -42.22 20.77
N ARG A 415 4.25 -41.75 20.85
CA ARG A 415 3.29 -42.16 21.90
C ARG A 415 2.92 -43.65 21.81
N LYS A 416 2.89 -44.22 20.60
CA LYS A 416 2.47 -45.61 20.37
C LYS A 416 3.62 -46.62 20.50
N GLU A 417 4.83 -46.27 20.05
CA GLU A 417 5.94 -47.23 19.89
C GLU A 417 7.11 -46.97 20.84
N GLY A 418 7.19 -45.79 21.48
CA GLY A 418 8.22 -45.46 22.47
C GLY A 418 9.65 -45.44 21.93
N LYS A 419 9.85 -45.46 20.60
CA LYS A 419 11.16 -45.51 19.96
C LYS A 419 11.59 -44.13 19.45
N ASP A 420 12.69 -43.62 19.99
CA ASP A 420 13.34 -42.35 19.60
C ASP A 420 13.85 -42.35 18.14
N THR A 421 13.97 -43.53 17.50
CA THR A 421 14.85 -43.73 16.33
C THR A 421 14.18 -43.72 14.96
N GLU A 422 12.85 -43.65 14.88
CA GLU A 422 12.09 -43.70 13.60
C GLU A 422 11.15 -42.51 13.44
N MET A 423 11.63 -41.31 13.77
CA MET A 423 10.90 -40.08 13.42
C MET A 423 10.88 -39.89 11.90
N THR A 424 9.71 -39.71 11.31
CA THR A 424 9.44 -39.43 9.89
C THR A 424 10.04 -38.11 9.42
N LEU A 425 10.19 -37.09 10.31
CA LEU A 425 10.99 -35.89 10.03
C LEU A 425 12.51 -36.15 10.08
N GLY A 426 12.94 -37.29 10.61
CA GLY A 426 14.30 -37.77 10.46
C GLY A 426 14.45 -38.50 9.14
N LEU A 427 15.53 -38.25 8.39
CA LEU A 427 15.80 -39.03 7.19
C LEU A 427 15.80 -40.55 7.50
N PRO A 428 15.09 -41.39 6.74
CA PRO A 428 15.14 -42.85 6.89
C PRO A 428 16.58 -43.37 6.78
N LYS A 429 16.96 -44.37 7.58
CA LYS A 429 18.35 -44.89 7.64
C LYS A 429 18.92 -45.25 6.25
N GLY A 430 18.10 -45.83 5.36
CA GLY A 430 18.53 -46.19 4.00
C GLY A 430 18.81 -44.98 3.10
N TRP A 431 18.03 -43.89 3.23
CA TRP A 431 18.28 -42.64 2.51
C TRP A 431 19.47 -41.88 3.10
N ARG A 432 19.67 -41.91 4.43
CA ARG A 432 20.88 -41.34 5.07
C ARG A 432 22.16 -41.95 4.52
N VAL A 433 22.19 -43.26 4.29
CA VAL A 433 23.38 -43.96 3.77
C VAL A 433 23.62 -43.61 2.30
N LYS A 434 22.57 -43.66 1.45
CA LYS A 434 22.70 -43.29 0.02
C LYS A 434 23.08 -41.83 -0.18
N ILE A 435 22.43 -40.92 0.55
CA ILE A 435 22.76 -39.49 0.52
C ILE A 435 24.17 -39.27 1.08
N ASN A 436 24.60 -39.97 2.13
CA ASN A 436 25.97 -39.87 2.64
C ASN A 436 27.03 -40.34 1.64
N GLN A 437 26.73 -41.36 0.82
CA GLN A 437 27.64 -41.83 -0.22
C GLN A 437 27.75 -40.82 -1.36
N TYR A 438 26.61 -40.34 -1.89
CA TYR A 438 26.59 -39.32 -2.95
C TYR A 438 27.17 -37.97 -2.48
N LEU A 439 26.89 -37.54 -1.25
CA LEU A 439 27.37 -36.25 -0.72
C LEU A 439 28.86 -36.29 -0.35
N LYS A 440 29.39 -37.43 0.15
CA LYS A 440 30.83 -37.57 0.39
C LYS A 440 31.65 -37.51 -0.91
N GLU A 441 31.11 -38.02 -2.00
CA GLU A 441 31.77 -38.02 -3.31
C GLU A 441 31.60 -36.69 -4.07
N SER A 442 30.48 -35.97 -3.89
CA SER A 442 30.20 -34.70 -4.60
C SER A 442 30.62 -33.41 -3.89
N PHE A 443 30.75 -33.39 -2.55
CA PHE A 443 30.98 -32.14 -1.83
C PHE A 443 32.44 -31.94 -1.41
N THR A 444 33.20 -31.23 -2.27
CA THR A 444 34.50 -30.66 -1.92
C THR A 444 34.37 -29.62 -0.80
N ASN A 445 35.46 -29.34 -0.08
CA ASN A 445 35.49 -28.36 1.01
C ASN A 445 34.96 -26.95 0.66
N ARG A 446 34.96 -26.56 -0.63
CA ARG A 446 34.39 -25.29 -1.12
C ARG A 446 32.88 -25.33 -1.30
N SER A 447 32.30 -26.48 -1.64
CA SER A 447 30.85 -26.62 -1.89
C SER A 447 30.02 -26.39 -0.63
N PHE A 448 30.54 -26.70 0.56
CA PHE A 448 29.84 -26.43 1.83
C PHE A 448 29.67 -24.94 2.11
N PHE A 449 30.71 -24.14 1.87
CA PHE A 449 30.63 -22.69 2.04
C PHE A 449 29.73 -22.05 0.98
N LEU A 450 29.83 -22.50 -0.27
CA LEU A 450 28.96 -22.02 -1.34
C LEU A 450 27.49 -22.34 -1.06
N ALA A 451 27.19 -23.58 -0.62
CA ALA A 451 25.85 -23.99 -0.25
C ALA A 451 25.31 -23.15 0.93
N ALA A 452 26.14 -22.83 1.93
CA ALA A 452 25.77 -21.98 3.05
C ALA A 452 25.49 -20.52 2.63
N ILE A 453 26.25 -19.98 1.68
CA ILE A 453 26.02 -18.63 1.14
C ILE A 453 24.71 -18.61 0.35
N LEU A 454 24.53 -19.55 -0.59
CA LEU A 454 23.34 -19.63 -1.43
C LEU A 454 22.08 -19.89 -0.59
N SER A 455 22.15 -20.80 0.38
CA SER A 455 21.03 -21.05 1.27
C SER A 455 20.72 -19.82 2.13
N GLY A 456 21.73 -19.17 2.71
CA GLY A 456 21.56 -17.93 3.47
C GLY A 456 20.88 -16.82 2.67
N PHE A 457 21.33 -16.61 1.43
CA PHE A 457 20.72 -15.63 0.52
C PHE A 457 19.26 -15.95 0.20
N VAL A 458 18.96 -17.16 -0.27
CA VAL A 458 17.61 -17.57 -0.66
C VAL A 458 16.67 -17.52 0.54
N ILE A 459 17.10 -18.03 1.70
CA ILE A 459 16.29 -18.03 2.91
C ILE A 459 16.00 -16.61 3.38
N SER A 460 16.98 -15.69 3.31
CA SER A 460 16.75 -14.29 3.71
C SER A 460 15.71 -13.60 2.84
N ILE A 461 15.69 -13.88 1.53
CA ILE A 461 14.68 -13.34 0.61
C ILE A 461 13.29 -13.87 0.96
N VAL A 462 13.20 -15.18 1.21
CA VAL A 462 11.94 -15.82 1.61
C VAL A 462 11.47 -15.24 2.95
N GLU A 463 12.36 -15.14 3.92
CA GLU A 463 12.07 -14.65 5.27
C GLU A 463 11.61 -13.19 5.27
N ALA A 464 12.25 -12.31 4.47
CA ALA A 464 11.82 -10.93 4.30
C ALA A 464 10.39 -10.81 3.76
N GLY A 465 9.93 -11.80 3.00
CA GLY A 465 8.53 -11.93 2.60
C GLY A 465 7.61 -12.41 3.72
N CYS A 466 8.10 -13.16 4.70
CA CYS A 466 7.30 -13.76 5.77
C CYS A 466 7.16 -12.88 7.01
N THR A 467 8.18 -12.08 7.33
CA THR A 467 8.30 -11.46 8.65
C THR A 467 7.59 -10.13 8.78
N GLY A 468 7.17 -9.50 7.67
CA GLY A 468 6.13 -8.45 7.65
C GLY A 468 6.33 -7.25 8.59
N GLN A 469 7.52 -7.05 9.16
CA GLN A 469 7.69 -6.16 10.30
C GLN A 469 7.59 -4.70 9.87
N VAL A 470 6.82 -3.88 10.60
CA VAL A 470 6.65 -2.43 10.36
C VAL A 470 7.96 -1.65 10.55
N TYR A 471 8.89 -2.17 11.37
CA TYR A 471 10.13 -1.48 11.75
C TYR A 471 11.17 -1.42 10.62
N LEU A 472 11.37 -2.53 9.90
CA LEU A 472 12.39 -2.58 8.84
C LEU A 472 12.06 -1.60 7.69
N PRO A 473 10.84 -1.56 7.12
CA PRO A 473 10.44 -0.56 6.13
C PRO A 473 10.59 0.88 6.63
N THR A 474 10.30 1.14 7.89
CA THR A 474 10.45 2.47 8.50
C THR A 474 11.91 2.93 8.55
N ILE A 475 12.81 2.06 9.03
CA ILE A 475 14.26 2.35 9.08
C ILE A 475 14.81 2.55 7.66
N MET A 476 14.34 1.74 6.70
CA MET A 476 14.75 1.82 5.29
C MET A 476 14.32 3.13 4.64
N TYR A 477 13.06 3.56 4.87
CA TYR A 477 12.56 4.83 4.36
C TYR A 477 13.41 6.00 4.87
N ILE A 478 13.69 6.05 6.17
CA ILE A 478 14.47 7.14 6.76
C ILE A 478 15.92 7.13 6.26
N ALA A 479 16.50 5.94 6.08
CA ALA A 479 17.84 5.80 5.51
C ALA A 479 17.94 6.31 4.06
N ARG A 480 16.84 6.36 3.31
CA ARG A 480 16.81 6.78 1.90
C ARG A 480 16.40 8.23 1.73
N GLU A 481 15.24 8.58 2.29
CA GLU A 481 14.54 9.83 1.98
C GLU A 481 14.97 11.00 2.86
N VAL A 482 15.57 10.71 4.02
CA VAL A 482 15.92 11.74 5.01
C VAL A 482 17.45 11.87 5.15
N GLN A 483 18.07 12.65 4.25
CA GLN A 483 19.53 12.83 4.16
C GLN A 483 20.20 13.14 5.51
N GLN A 484 19.57 13.97 6.33
CA GLN A 484 20.07 14.38 7.65
C GLN A 484 20.15 13.24 8.69
N TYR A 485 19.35 12.17 8.57
CA TYR A 485 19.36 11.02 9.50
C TYR A 485 19.88 9.72 8.87
N ARG A 486 20.29 9.75 7.60
CA ARG A 486 20.73 8.59 6.84
C ARG A 486 21.79 7.75 7.55
N LEU A 487 22.84 8.37 8.09
CA LEU A 487 23.90 7.67 8.84
C LEU A 487 23.37 6.98 10.10
N ARG A 488 22.47 7.64 10.82
CA ARG A 488 21.86 7.10 12.04
C ARG A 488 20.89 5.96 11.70
N ALA A 489 20.13 6.07 10.62
CA ALA A 489 19.23 5.02 10.14
C ALA A 489 19.99 3.80 9.64
N LEU A 490 21.12 3.99 8.94
CA LEU A 490 22.05 2.91 8.62
C LEU A 490 22.63 2.26 9.88
N GLY A 491 22.96 3.05 10.91
CA GLY A 491 23.37 2.54 12.21
C GLY A 491 22.31 1.68 12.87
N TYR A 492 21.04 2.11 12.87
CA TYR A 492 19.91 1.34 13.37
C TYR A 492 19.62 0.09 12.54
N LEU A 493 19.76 0.14 11.22
CA LEU A 493 19.66 -1.03 10.35
C LEU A 493 20.76 -2.05 10.66
N LEU A 494 22.00 -1.61 10.84
CA LEU A 494 23.11 -2.48 11.25
C LEU A 494 22.87 -3.08 12.64
N PHE A 495 22.39 -2.26 13.58
CA PHE A 495 22.09 -2.69 14.93
C PHE A 495 20.97 -3.74 14.97
N TYR A 496 19.86 -3.49 14.26
CA TYR A 496 18.78 -4.45 14.07
C TYR A 496 19.30 -5.78 13.49
N ASN A 497 20.05 -5.71 12.37
CA ASN A 497 20.60 -6.89 11.72
C ASN A 497 21.58 -7.66 12.61
N ALA A 498 22.33 -6.96 13.46
CA ALA A 498 23.23 -7.58 14.42
C ALA A 498 22.46 -8.38 15.47
N PHE A 499 21.35 -7.88 16.00
CA PHE A 499 20.52 -8.64 16.95
C PHE A 499 19.73 -9.76 16.29
N PHE A 500 19.31 -9.56 15.04
CA PHE A 500 18.68 -10.60 14.23
C PHE A 500 19.56 -11.84 14.06
N ILE A 501 20.88 -11.69 13.92
CA ILE A 501 21.78 -12.84 13.74
C ILE A 501 22.20 -13.51 15.06
N VAL A 502 21.95 -12.88 16.21
CA VAL A 502 22.38 -13.39 17.52
C VAL A 502 21.80 -14.77 17.81
N PRO A 503 20.48 -15.03 17.66
CA PRO A 503 19.91 -16.36 17.89
C PRO A 503 20.56 -17.44 17.02
N LEU A 504 20.84 -17.12 15.74
CA LEU A 504 21.53 -18.01 14.80
C LEU A 504 22.92 -18.39 15.31
N LEU A 505 23.73 -17.39 15.68
CA LEU A 505 25.10 -17.61 16.14
C LEU A 505 25.14 -18.39 17.46
N LEU A 506 24.20 -18.13 18.38
CA LEU A 506 24.11 -18.85 19.65
C LEU A 506 23.88 -20.35 19.45
N VAL A 507 23.06 -20.75 18.48
CA VAL A 507 22.85 -22.17 18.15
C VAL A 507 24.17 -22.82 17.67
N PHE A 508 24.89 -22.19 16.74
CA PHE A 508 26.17 -22.73 16.26
C PHE A 508 27.26 -22.74 17.34
N LEU A 509 27.30 -21.73 18.21
CA LEU A 509 28.18 -21.67 19.38
C LEU A 509 27.87 -22.81 20.36
N GLY A 510 26.59 -23.09 20.65
CA GLY A 510 26.18 -24.19 21.50
C GLY A 510 26.68 -25.55 21.01
N ILE A 511 26.66 -25.76 19.69
CA ILE A 511 27.19 -26.99 19.05
C ILE A 511 28.72 -27.03 19.14
N PHE A 512 29.40 -25.89 18.93
CA PHE A 512 30.85 -25.79 19.00
C PHE A 512 31.40 -26.16 20.38
N PHE A 513 30.84 -25.58 21.44
CA PHE A 513 31.23 -25.87 22.82
C PHE A 513 30.77 -27.25 23.31
N GLY A 514 30.04 -28.00 22.49
CA GLY A 514 29.62 -29.34 22.84
C GLY A 514 28.57 -29.35 23.94
N SER A 515 27.71 -28.33 23.98
CA SER A 515 26.48 -28.34 24.76
C SER A 515 25.50 -29.39 24.20
N GLN A 516 25.89 -30.67 24.27
CA GLN A 516 24.97 -31.66 24.81
C GLN A 516 24.87 -31.37 26.30
N SER A 517 24.18 -30.30 26.68
CA SER A 517 23.64 -30.27 28.01
C SER A 517 22.73 -31.48 28.07
N ARG A 518 23.19 -32.55 28.74
CA ARG A 518 22.43 -33.81 28.88
C ARG A 518 21.05 -33.51 29.46
N ALA A 519 20.90 -32.40 30.19
CA ALA A 519 19.64 -31.84 30.65
C ALA A 519 18.71 -31.36 29.52
N LEU A 520 19.20 -30.62 28.52
CA LEU A 520 18.37 -30.15 27.39
C LEU A 520 17.95 -31.29 26.47
N VAL A 521 18.87 -32.25 26.24
CA VAL A 521 18.59 -33.47 25.47
C VAL A 521 17.63 -34.38 26.23
N ASN A 522 17.79 -34.55 27.56
CA ASN A 522 16.86 -35.32 28.38
C ASN A 522 15.50 -34.63 28.51
N PHE A 523 15.44 -33.30 28.59
CA PHE A 523 14.19 -32.55 28.61
C PHE A 523 13.45 -32.71 27.27
N GLY A 524 14.17 -32.55 26.16
CA GLY A 524 13.65 -32.80 24.81
C GLY A 524 13.18 -34.24 24.62
N ARG A 525 13.91 -35.24 25.16
CA ARG A 525 13.52 -36.66 25.14
C ARG A 525 12.34 -37.00 26.04
N LYS A 526 12.22 -36.37 27.22
CA LYS A 526 11.07 -36.58 28.11
C LYS A 526 9.78 -35.97 27.55
N ASN A 527 9.90 -34.88 26.81
CA ASN A 527 8.77 -34.11 26.30
C ASN A 527 8.63 -34.17 24.77
N VAL A 528 9.13 -35.22 24.11
CA VAL A 528 9.09 -35.37 22.64
C VAL A 528 7.69 -35.19 22.10
N PHE A 529 6.70 -35.84 22.72
CA PHE A 529 5.30 -35.74 22.34
C PHE A 529 4.80 -34.29 22.36
N VAL A 530 5.03 -33.57 23.47
CA VAL A 530 4.61 -32.17 23.65
C VAL A 530 5.34 -31.26 22.66
N SER A 531 6.65 -31.46 22.46
CA SER A 531 7.44 -30.66 21.53
C SER A 531 7.00 -30.84 20.07
N LYS A 532 6.63 -32.06 19.66
CA LYS A 532 6.16 -32.36 18.30
C LYS A 532 4.75 -31.84 18.04
N ILE A 533 3.86 -31.88 19.04
CA ILE A 533 2.54 -31.24 18.96
C ILE A 533 2.66 -29.72 18.89
N ALA A 534 3.49 -29.11 19.74
CA ALA A 534 3.72 -27.66 19.70
C ALA A 534 4.29 -27.21 18.35
N LEU A 535 5.25 -27.96 17.79
CA LEU A 535 5.83 -27.70 16.48
C LEU A 535 4.81 -27.86 15.34
N ALA A 536 3.95 -28.89 15.41
CA ALA A 536 2.87 -29.05 14.46
C ALA A 536 1.86 -27.91 14.52
N GLY A 537 1.44 -27.51 15.72
CA GLY A 537 0.53 -26.37 15.92
C GLY A 537 1.12 -25.08 15.35
N LEU A 538 2.39 -24.81 15.62
CA LEU A 538 3.11 -23.68 15.05
C LEU A 538 3.14 -23.71 13.52
N PHE A 539 3.45 -24.86 12.90
CA PHE A 539 3.45 -24.99 11.44
C PHE A 539 2.05 -24.83 10.82
N VAL A 540 1.00 -25.31 11.48
CA VAL A 540 -0.39 -25.08 11.03
C VAL A 540 -0.73 -23.60 11.08
N ILE A 541 -0.47 -22.93 12.21
CA ILE A 541 -0.78 -21.49 12.38
C ILE A 541 -0.06 -20.68 11.30
N LEU A 542 1.24 -20.87 11.13
CA LEU A 542 2.01 -20.15 10.11
C LEU A 542 1.59 -20.52 8.69
N GLY A 543 1.29 -21.80 8.44
CA GLY A 543 0.84 -22.30 7.15
C GLY A 543 -0.48 -21.67 6.74
N VAL A 544 -1.44 -21.56 7.65
CA VAL A 544 -2.74 -20.90 7.41
C VAL A 544 -2.55 -19.40 7.17
N LEU A 545 -1.76 -18.71 7.99
CA LEU A 545 -1.47 -17.28 7.82
C LEU A 545 -0.83 -16.98 6.45
N LEU A 546 0.07 -17.84 5.99
CA LEU A 546 0.70 -17.72 4.67
C LEU A 546 -0.25 -18.10 3.52
N LEU A 547 -1.15 -19.07 3.73
CA LEU A 547 -2.15 -19.45 2.73
C LEU A 547 -3.17 -18.31 2.50
N GLU A 548 -3.63 -17.66 3.57
CA GLU A 548 -4.45 -16.46 3.49
C GLU A 548 -3.72 -15.31 2.77
N GLY A 549 -2.41 -15.18 2.99
CA GLY A 549 -1.56 -14.25 2.25
C GLY A 549 -1.33 -14.61 0.77
N ALA A 550 -1.53 -15.88 0.38
CA ALA A 550 -1.37 -16.33 -1.01
C ALA A 550 -2.65 -16.24 -1.83
N LEU A 551 -3.81 -16.37 -1.18
CA LEU A 551 -5.14 -16.36 -1.80
C LEU A 551 -5.73 -14.95 -2.00
N THR A 552 -5.12 -13.94 -1.38
CA THR A 552 -5.49 -12.52 -1.52
C THR A 552 -4.40 -11.76 -2.27
#